data_AF-A0A960ZZ99-F1
#
_entry.id   AF-A0A960ZZ99-F1
#
_cell.length_a   1.000
_cell.length_b   1.000
_cell.length_c   1.000
_cell.angle_alpha   90.00
_cell.angle_beta   90.00
_cell.angle_gamma   90.00
#
_symmetry.space_group_name_H-M   'P 1'
#
loop_
_entity.id
_entity.type
_entity.pdbx_description
1 polymer ?
#
loop_
_entity_poly.entity_id
_entity_poly.type
_entity_poly.pdbx_seq_one_letter_code
_entity_poly.pdbx_strand_id
1 'polypeptide(L)'
;MSKTADLVTRRLFESRYGKVPEGLTQFYGEKHAENITHSAPADQELETLIFPMRKIESTLHQSWLSIVIPSLPASLHPLAVMAFGEEIGTRLASRLKVKNPQQPTALGQRYLRRLLYQRFLSAHPQTKAPSGPLVGLTQLSSTQLRALISLLGVADLTNYMRTIVDKRRLQMIYQWLSEDETRYLHYCVAQNEKLKLPPIDLTHWSGDRQTLREAITLRG
;
A
#
# COMPACT_ATOMS: atom_id res chain seq x y z
N MET A 1 -40.18 12.32 5.64
CA MET A 1 -38.72 12.08 5.54
C MET A 1 -38.44 10.60 5.80
N SER A 2 -37.43 10.04 5.14
CA SER A 2 -37.18 8.59 5.02
C SER A 2 -36.63 7.94 6.31
N LYS A 3 -37.05 6.70 6.63
CA LYS A 3 -36.51 5.85 7.72
C LYS A 3 -34.97 5.78 7.72
N THR A 4 -34.35 5.94 6.56
CA THR A 4 -32.89 5.98 6.39
C THR A 4 -32.24 7.17 7.10
N ALA A 5 -32.90 8.33 7.13
CA ALA A 5 -32.35 9.54 7.75
C ALA A 5 -32.29 9.42 9.28
N ASP A 6 -33.34 8.86 9.89
CA ASP A 6 -33.42 8.64 11.34
C ASP A 6 -32.34 7.64 11.80
N LEU A 7 -32.14 6.57 11.02
CA LEU A 7 -31.10 5.56 11.21
C LEU A 7 -29.67 6.11 11.13
N VAL A 8 -29.37 6.94 10.12
CA VAL A 8 -28.07 7.61 9.97
C VAL A 8 -27.80 8.53 11.15
N THR A 9 -28.82 9.28 11.58
CA THR A 9 -28.73 10.22 12.69
C THR A 9 -28.40 9.50 14.00
N ARG A 10 -29.10 8.40 14.31
CA ARG A 10 -28.83 7.56 15.49
C ARG A 10 -27.37 7.11 15.53
N ARG A 11 -26.89 6.53 14.43
CA ARG A 11 -25.54 5.95 14.34
C ARG A 11 -24.43 7.02 14.42
N LEU A 12 -24.65 8.22 13.88
CA LEU A 12 -23.72 9.35 14.06
C LEU A 12 -23.57 9.75 15.52
N PHE A 13 -24.68 9.75 16.28
CA PHE A 13 -24.64 10.03 17.71
C PHE A 13 -23.92 8.94 18.49
N GLU A 14 -24.26 7.66 18.25
CA GLU A 14 -23.57 6.53 18.88
C GLU A 14 -22.07 6.53 18.59
N SER A 15 -21.66 6.82 17.35
CA SER A 15 -20.24 6.88 16.98
C SER A 15 -19.47 8.02 17.66
N ARG A 16 -20.11 9.17 17.86
CA ARG A 16 -19.44 10.37 18.36
C ARG A 16 -19.49 10.49 19.88
N TYR A 17 -20.52 9.93 20.49
CA TYR A 17 -20.81 10.10 21.92
C TYR A 17 -20.98 8.78 22.68
N GLY A 18 -20.87 7.63 22.01
CA GLY A 18 -21.04 6.29 22.61
C GLY A 18 -22.48 5.92 22.94
N LYS A 19 -23.40 6.89 22.91
CA LYS A 19 -24.84 6.71 23.16
C LYS A 19 -25.65 7.75 22.40
N VAL A 20 -26.95 7.48 22.26
CA VAL A 20 -27.92 8.45 21.75
C VAL A 20 -28.22 9.46 22.88
N PRO A 21 -28.11 10.79 22.64
CA PRO A 21 -28.38 11.80 23.67
C PRO A 21 -29.83 11.77 24.16
N GLU A 22 -30.03 11.91 25.47
CA GLU A 22 -31.35 11.87 26.13
C GLU A 22 -32.23 13.11 25.86
N GLY A 23 -31.78 14.05 25.00
CA GLY A 23 -32.46 15.31 24.67
C GLY A 23 -32.88 15.47 23.20
N LEU A 24 -32.95 14.39 22.42
CA LEU A 24 -33.27 14.47 20.99
C LEU A 24 -34.64 15.10 20.67
N THR A 25 -35.60 15.00 21.60
CA THR A 25 -36.95 15.58 21.49
C THR A 25 -36.91 17.11 21.36
N GLN A 26 -35.90 17.76 21.94
CA GLN A 26 -35.71 19.21 21.86
C GLN A 26 -35.30 19.67 20.45
N PHE A 27 -34.74 18.78 19.63
CA PHE A 27 -34.18 19.11 18.32
C PHE A 27 -34.99 18.56 17.14
N TYR A 28 -35.64 17.40 17.30
CA TYR A 28 -36.30 16.69 16.19
C TYR A 28 -37.81 16.51 16.37
N GLY A 29 -38.38 16.90 17.52
CA GLY A 29 -39.78 16.64 17.88
C GLY A 29 -40.01 15.19 18.34
N GLU A 30 -41.06 14.96 19.13
CA GLU A 30 -41.32 13.70 19.84
C GLU A 30 -41.32 12.48 18.91
N LYS A 31 -42.07 12.57 17.80
CA LYS A 31 -42.23 11.47 16.85
C LYS A 31 -40.94 11.03 16.16
N HIS A 32 -40.01 11.96 15.89
CA HIS A 32 -38.73 11.62 15.25
C HIS A 32 -37.68 11.17 16.27
N ALA A 33 -37.67 11.77 17.46
CA ALA A 33 -36.80 11.32 18.54
C ALA A 33 -37.11 9.87 18.96
N GLU A 34 -38.39 9.50 19.01
CA GLU A 34 -38.82 8.11 19.24
C GLU A 34 -38.35 7.19 18.10
N ASN A 35 -38.53 7.58 16.84
CA ASN A 35 -38.07 6.78 15.70
C ASN A 35 -36.55 6.58 15.69
N ILE A 36 -35.76 7.61 16.02
CA ILE A 36 -34.30 7.53 16.12
C ILE A 36 -33.91 6.57 17.26
N THR A 37 -34.56 6.68 18.42
CA THR A 37 -34.25 5.87 19.62
C THR A 37 -34.67 4.40 19.47
N HIS A 38 -35.77 4.13 18.77
CA HIS A 38 -36.33 2.78 18.60
C HIS A 38 -35.99 2.12 17.25
N SER A 39 -35.30 2.82 16.34
CA SER A 39 -34.87 2.22 15.07
C SER A 39 -33.90 1.06 15.31
N ALA A 40 -34.31 -0.17 15.00
CA ALA A 40 -33.44 -1.35 15.07
C ALA A 40 -32.25 -1.15 14.13
N PRO A 41 -31.02 -1.51 14.54
CA PRO A 41 -29.86 -1.23 13.73
C PRO A 41 -29.88 -2.12 12.48
N ALA A 42 -30.00 -1.51 11.31
CA ALA A 42 -29.65 -2.16 10.04
C ALA A 42 -28.11 -2.26 10.00
N ASP A 43 -27.57 -3.25 10.73
CA ASP A 43 -26.16 -3.31 11.12
C ASP A 43 -25.19 -3.33 9.94
N GLN A 44 -25.58 -3.83 8.77
CA GLN A 44 -24.66 -3.92 7.62
C GLN A 44 -24.61 -2.68 6.73
N GLU A 45 -25.69 -1.92 6.59
CA GLU A 45 -25.72 -0.78 5.64
C GLU A 45 -25.15 0.50 6.24
N LEU A 46 -25.36 0.75 7.54
CA LEU A 46 -25.00 2.03 8.18
C LEU A 46 -23.57 2.08 8.70
N GLU A 47 -22.99 0.94 9.06
CA GLU A 47 -21.57 0.89 9.38
C GLU A 47 -20.75 1.49 8.24
N THR A 48 -21.16 1.26 6.99
CA THR A 48 -20.46 1.75 5.78
C THR A 48 -20.20 3.26 5.79
N LEU A 49 -21.01 4.04 6.51
CA LEU A 49 -20.94 5.50 6.56
C LEU A 49 -19.97 6.05 7.61
N ILE A 50 -19.62 5.27 8.63
CA ILE A 50 -18.92 5.74 9.84
C ILE A 50 -17.48 5.19 9.94
N PHE A 51 -17.02 4.46 8.92
CA PHE A 51 -15.67 3.89 8.94
C PHE A 51 -14.58 4.98 8.85
N PRO A 52 -13.59 5.03 9.76
CA PRO A 52 -12.52 6.03 9.72
C PRO A 52 -11.54 5.74 8.55
N MET A 53 -11.89 6.24 7.36
CA MET A 53 -11.14 6.04 6.11
C MET A 53 -9.66 6.41 6.16
N ARG A 54 -9.30 7.42 6.97
CA ARG A 54 -7.94 7.96 7.02
C ARG A 54 -6.88 6.92 7.38
N LYS A 55 -7.24 5.86 8.11
CA LYS A 55 -6.31 4.79 8.50
C LYS A 55 -6.11 3.73 7.40
N ILE A 56 -7.07 3.57 6.48
CA ILE A 56 -6.96 2.63 5.36
C ILE A 56 -6.02 3.18 4.29
N GLU A 57 -6.14 4.46 3.97
CA GLU A 57 -5.37 5.09 2.89
C GLU A 57 -3.86 5.08 3.14
N SER A 58 -3.45 5.13 4.41
CA SER A 58 -2.04 5.00 4.79
C SER A 58 -1.54 3.57 4.89
N THR A 59 -2.42 2.57 4.91
CA THR A 59 -2.03 1.16 5.12
C THR A 59 -2.22 0.28 3.90
N LEU A 60 -3.10 0.64 2.96
CA LEU A 60 -3.41 -0.18 1.81
C LEU A 60 -2.50 0.14 0.62
N HIS A 61 -1.54 -0.74 0.33
CA HIS A 61 -0.67 -0.59 -0.83
C HIS A 61 -1.41 -0.91 -2.14
N GLN A 62 -1.08 -0.21 -3.22
CA GLN A 62 -1.75 -0.37 -4.54
C GLN A 62 -1.63 -1.78 -5.11
N SER A 63 -0.55 -2.51 -4.82
CA SER A 63 -0.39 -3.91 -5.27
C SER A 63 -1.37 -4.87 -4.61
N TRP A 64 -1.97 -4.50 -3.48
CA TRP A 64 -2.99 -5.33 -2.82
C TRP A 64 -4.35 -5.17 -3.49
N LEU A 65 -4.61 -3.99 -4.04
CA LEU A 65 -5.83 -3.72 -4.81
C LEU A 65 -5.92 -4.56 -6.09
N SER A 66 -4.79 -4.87 -6.72
CA SER A 66 -4.77 -5.76 -7.88
C SER A 66 -5.22 -7.18 -7.59
N ILE A 67 -5.20 -7.62 -6.33
CA ILE A 67 -5.68 -8.94 -5.92
C ILE A 67 -7.19 -8.90 -5.63
N VAL A 68 -7.65 -7.80 -5.01
CA VAL A 68 -9.02 -7.70 -4.49
C VAL A 68 -10.01 -7.23 -5.54
N ILE A 69 -9.65 -6.30 -6.42
CA ILE A 69 -10.57 -5.76 -7.44
C ILE A 69 -11.14 -6.86 -8.35
N PRO A 70 -10.35 -7.84 -8.83
CA PRO A 70 -10.89 -8.96 -9.62
C PRO A 70 -11.93 -9.81 -8.90
N SER A 71 -11.94 -9.81 -7.55
CA SER A 71 -12.95 -10.54 -6.75
C SER A 71 -14.32 -9.85 -6.73
N LEU A 72 -14.40 -8.59 -7.17
CA LEU A 72 -15.66 -7.87 -7.30
C LEU A 72 -16.36 -8.23 -8.62
N PRO A 73 -17.69 -8.03 -8.70
CA PRO A 73 -18.41 -8.09 -9.97
C PRO A 73 -17.78 -7.16 -11.02
N ALA A 74 -17.69 -7.63 -12.26
CA ALA A 74 -17.07 -6.88 -13.37
C ALA A 74 -17.70 -5.49 -13.60
N SER A 75 -18.99 -5.34 -13.30
CA SER A 75 -19.72 -4.06 -13.36
C SER A 75 -19.17 -3.00 -12.41
N LEU A 76 -18.54 -3.41 -11.31
CA LEU A 76 -17.97 -2.49 -10.31
C LEU A 76 -16.50 -2.17 -10.56
N HIS A 77 -15.81 -2.89 -11.45
CA HIS A 77 -14.39 -2.67 -11.72
C HIS A 77 -14.07 -1.23 -12.16
N PRO A 78 -14.84 -0.58 -13.06
CA PRO A 78 -14.57 0.80 -13.49
C PRO A 78 -14.64 1.82 -12.36
N LEU A 79 -15.54 1.60 -11.40
CA LEU A 79 -15.72 2.46 -10.22
C LEU A 79 -14.69 2.14 -9.14
N ALA A 80 -14.37 0.84 -8.96
CA ALA A 80 -13.46 0.36 -7.93
C ALA A 80 -12.02 0.85 -8.17
N VAL A 81 -11.55 0.87 -9.42
CA VAL A 81 -10.20 1.38 -9.74
C VAL A 81 -10.08 2.87 -9.44
N MET A 82 -11.11 3.66 -9.75
CA MET A 82 -11.11 5.11 -9.52
C MET A 82 -11.46 5.51 -8.08
N ALA A 83 -11.75 4.54 -7.21
CA ALA A 83 -12.14 4.80 -5.84
C ALA A 83 -11.05 5.58 -5.08
N PHE A 84 -9.76 5.39 -5.39
CA PHE A 84 -8.61 6.00 -4.69
C PHE A 84 -8.09 7.31 -5.32
N GLY A 85 -8.84 7.90 -6.25
CA GLY A 85 -8.43 9.11 -6.98
C GLY A 85 -7.76 8.80 -8.32
N GLU A 86 -7.54 9.85 -9.10
CA GLU A 86 -7.17 9.73 -10.52
C GLU A 86 -5.76 9.17 -10.74
N GLU A 87 -4.77 9.62 -9.98
CA GLU A 87 -3.39 9.16 -10.14
C GLU A 87 -3.24 7.64 -9.86
N ILE A 88 -3.87 7.17 -8.78
CA ILE A 88 -3.85 5.75 -8.40
C ILE A 88 -4.75 4.94 -9.33
N GLY A 89 -5.93 5.46 -9.64
CA GLY A 89 -6.94 4.76 -10.40
C GLY A 89 -6.55 4.52 -11.85
N THR A 90 -5.88 5.47 -12.50
CA THR A 90 -5.36 5.28 -13.87
C THR A 90 -4.28 4.19 -13.94
N ARG A 91 -3.38 4.12 -12.96
CA ARG A 91 -2.37 3.04 -12.85
C ARG A 91 -2.99 1.68 -12.56
N LEU A 92 -4.05 1.62 -11.74
CA LEU A 92 -4.76 0.38 -11.47
C LEU A 92 -5.58 -0.09 -12.68
N ALA A 93 -6.25 0.84 -13.37
CA ALA A 93 -7.03 0.55 -14.56
C ALA A 93 -6.17 -0.04 -15.68
N SER A 94 -4.98 0.53 -15.91
CA SER A 94 -4.03 0.00 -16.91
C SER A 94 -3.53 -1.39 -16.54
N ARG A 95 -3.15 -1.62 -15.28
CA ARG A 95 -2.71 -2.93 -14.78
C ARG A 95 -3.79 -4.02 -14.88
N LEU A 96 -5.03 -3.68 -14.54
CA LEU A 96 -6.16 -4.61 -14.51
C LEU A 96 -6.93 -4.69 -15.84
N LYS A 97 -6.49 -3.94 -16.87
CA LYS A 97 -7.13 -3.87 -18.19
C LYS A 97 -8.62 -3.49 -18.11
N VAL A 98 -8.98 -2.64 -17.15
CA VAL A 98 -10.36 -2.16 -16.96
C VAL A 98 -10.67 -1.12 -18.01
N LYS A 99 -11.72 -1.38 -18.81
CA LYS A 99 -12.20 -0.44 -19.83
C LYS A 99 -13.11 0.60 -19.21
N ASN A 100 -12.96 1.86 -19.65
CA ASN A 100 -13.80 3.00 -19.27
C ASN A 100 -13.89 3.24 -17.75
N PRO A 101 -12.78 3.55 -17.05
CA PRO A 101 -12.82 3.90 -15.63
C PRO A 101 -13.77 5.07 -15.37
N GLN A 102 -14.57 4.98 -14.30
CA GLN A 102 -15.58 5.98 -13.96
C GLN A 102 -15.35 6.53 -12.57
N GLN A 103 -15.42 7.85 -12.41
CA GLN A 103 -15.26 8.47 -11.10
C GLN A 103 -16.51 8.21 -10.25
N PRO A 104 -16.40 7.53 -9.09
CA PRO A 104 -17.54 7.36 -8.20
C PRO A 104 -17.84 8.69 -7.50
N THR A 105 -19.09 8.86 -7.07
CA THR A 105 -19.46 9.95 -6.15
C THR A 105 -18.64 9.88 -4.86
N ALA A 106 -18.54 10.97 -4.10
CA ALA A 106 -17.81 10.97 -2.83
C ALA A 106 -18.28 9.86 -1.87
N LEU A 107 -19.60 9.60 -1.85
CA LEU A 107 -20.17 8.49 -1.10
C LEU A 107 -19.78 7.13 -1.68
N GLY A 108 -19.84 6.97 -3.00
CA GLY A 108 -19.43 5.75 -3.69
C GLY A 108 -17.94 5.42 -3.49
N GLN A 109 -17.07 6.43 -3.48
CA GLN A 109 -15.64 6.26 -3.16
C GLN A 109 -15.49 5.73 -1.73
N ARG A 110 -16.23 6.30 -0.77
CA ARG A 110 -16.21 5.83 0.62
C ARG A 110 -16.69 4.38 0.74
N TYR A 111 -17.79 4.05 0.11
CA TYR A 111 -18.32 2.70 0.11
C TYR A 111 -17.32 1.70 -0.51
N LEU A 112 -16.78 2.02 -1.68
CA LEU A 112 -15.88 1.13 -2.43
C LEU A 112 -14.54 0.92 -1.72
N ARG A 113 -13.89 1.95 -1.18
CA ARG A 113 -12.61 1.75 -0.46
C ARG A 113 -12.81 0.88 0.78
N ARG A 114 -13.93 1.04 1.52
CA ARG A 114 -14.25 0.17 2.66
C ARG A 114 -14.52 -1.26 2.21
N LEU A 115 -15.33 -1.46 1.17
CA LEU A 115 -15.62 -2.78 0.62
C LEU A 115 -14.33 -3.51 0.22
N LEU A 116 -13.43 -2.81 -0.50
CA LEU A 116 -12.14 -3.33 -0.90
C LEU A 116 -11.26 -3.67 0.32
N TYR A 117 -11.26 -2.83 1.35
CA TYR A 117 -10.52 -3.09 2.58
C TYR A 117 -11.06 -4.31 3.35
N GLN A 118 -12.38 -4.43 3.50
CA GLN A 118 -13.00 -5.59 4.15
C GLN A 118 -12.71 -6.87 3.37
N ARG A 119 -12.80 -6.83 2.04
CA ARG A 119 -12.44 -7.97 1.18
C ARG A 119 -10.97 -8.32 1.32
N PHE A 120 -10.09 -7.34 1.36
CA PHE A 120 -8.67 -7.55 1.62
C PHE A 120 -8.42 -8.27 2.95
N LEU A 121 -9.01 -7.77 4.06
CA LEU A 121 -8.89 -8.39 5.38
C LEU A 121 -9.44 -9.82 5.41
N SER A 122 -10.58 -10.05 4.76
CA SER A 122 -11.17 -11.40 4.70
C SER A 122 -10.34 -12.38 3.89
N ALA A 123 -9.69 -11.92 2.81
CA ALA A 123 -8.81 -12.73 1.99
C ALA A 123 -7.43 -12.93 2.62
N HIS A 124 -7.01 -12.01 3.50
CA HIS A 124 -5.71 -12.03 4.16
C HIS A 124 -5.86 -11.77 5.66
N PRO A 125 -6.42 -12.73 6.43
CA PRO A 125 -6.62 -12.59 7.88
C PRO A 125 -5.31 -12.41 8.67
N GLN A 126 -4.15 -12.54 8.03
CA GLN A 126 -2.83 -12.31 8.62
C GLN A 126 -2.22 -10.92 8.37
N THR A 127 -2.99 -9.91 7.97
CA THR A 127 -2.50 -8.52 7.89
C THR A 127 -2.36 -7.86 9.27
N LYS A 128 -1.83 -8.59 10.26
CA LYS A 128 -0.91 -7.95 11.20
C LYS A 128 0.30 -7.62 10.33
N ALA A 129 0.52 -6.33 10.06
CA ALA A 129 1.77 -5.88 9.44
C ALA A 129 2.92 -6.70 10.05
N PRO A 130 3.82 -7.27 9.23
CA PRO A 130 4.69 -8.37 9.65
C PRO A 130 5.39 -7.97 10.94
N SER A 131 4.98 -8.52 12.09
CA SER A 131 5.59 -8.19 13.37
C SER A 131 6.97 -8.84 13.38
N GLY A 132 7.99 -8.06 13.03
CA GLY A 132 9.34 -8.54 12.82
C GLY A 132 10.34 -7.39 12.64
N PRO A 133 11.63 -7.71 12.53
CA PRO A 133 12.68 -6.68 12.44
C PRO A 133 12.56 -5.79 11.20
N LEU A 134 11.79 -6.20 10.20
CA LEU A 134 11.59 -5.50 8.94
C LEU A 134 10.39 -4.52 8.94
N VAL A 135 9.67 -4.35 10.06
CA VAL A 135 8.57 -3.36 10.16
C VAL A 135 9.05 -1.96 9.81
N GLY A 136 10.29 -1.61 10.17
CA GLY A 136 10.89 -0.32 9.84
C GLY A 136 10.86 0.01 8.35
N LEU A 137 10.87 -1.00 7.47
CA LEU A 137 10.79 -0.80 6.02
C LEU A 137 9.48 -0.15 5.58
N THR A 138 8.38 -0.38 6.33
CA THR A 138 7.07 0.22 6.03
C THR A 138 7.03 1.72 6.32
N GLN A 139 8.00 2.26 7.07
CA GLN A 139 8.10 3.67 7.41
C GLN A 139 8.99 4.45 6.42
N LEU A 140 9.71 3.74 5.54
CA LEU A 140 10.61 4.34 4.57
C LEU A 140 9.83 4.93 3.39
N SER A 141 10.28 6.08 2.91
CA SER A 141 9.78 6.66 1.67
C SER A 141 10.21 5.84 0.45
N SER A 142 9.56 6.05 -0.71
CA SER A 142 9.95 5.36 -1.95
C SER A 142 11.40 5.64 -2.34
N THR A 143 11.93 6.83 -2.06
CA THR A 143 13.33 7.16 -2.35
C THR A 143 14.29 6.43 -1.40
N GLN A 144 13.94 6.33 -0.12
CA GLN A 144 14.71 5.58 0.88
C GLN A 144 14.70 4.08 0.60
N LEU A 145 13.55 3.52 0.18
CA LEU A 145 13.45 2.12 -0.23
C LEU A 145 14.32 1.82 -1.45
N ARG A 146 14.34 2.70 -2.46
CA ARG A 146 15.24 2.53 -3.63
C ARG A 146 16.71 2.61 -3.24
N ALA A 147 17.08 3.52 -2.33
CA ALA A 147 18.44 3.61 -1.83
C ALA A 147 18.85 2.33 -1.08
N LEU A 148 17.96 1.81 -0.23
CA LEU A 148 18.17 0.56 0.49
C LEU A 148 18.34 -0.63 -0.47
N ILE A 149 17.46 -0.76 -1.47
CA ILE A 149 17.56 -1.78 -2.52
C ILE A 149 18.91 -1.71 -3.23
N SER A 150 19.36 -0.50 -3.58
CA SER A 150 20.66 -0.32 -4.23
C SER A 150 21.81 -0.78 -3.34
N LEU A 151 21.78 -0.44 -2.05
CA LEU A 151 22.80 -0.87 -1.09
C LEU A 151 22.79 -2.39 -0.88
N LEU A 152 21.63 -3.03 -0.83
CA LEU A 152 21.52 -4.49 -0.77
C LEU A 152 22.16 -5.16 -2.00
N GLY A 153 21.89 -4.64 -3.20
CA GLY A 153 22.53 -5.13 -4.42
C GLY A 153 24.06 -4.92 -4.44
N VAL A 154 24.56 -3.86 -3.80
CA VAL A 154 26.00 -3.63 -3.60
C VAL A 154 26.62 -4.62 -2.62
N ALA A 155 25.89 -5.00 -1.56
CA ALA A 155 26.36 -6.07 -0.66
C ALA A 155 26.60 -7.36 -1.43
N ASP A 156 25.67 -7.76 -2.30
CA ASP A 156 25.82 -8.94 -3.16
C ASP A 156 27.00 -8.83 -4.13
N LEU A 157 27.23 -7.63 -4.68
CA LEU A 157 28.35 -7.35 -5.58
C LEU A 157 29.71 -7.60 -4.90
N THR A 158 29.82 -7.42 -3.59
CA THR A 158 31.05 -7.61 -2.80
C THR A 158 31.71 -8.97 -3.05
N ASN A 159 30.90 -10.03 -3.17
CA ASN A 159 31.40 -11.38 -3.44
C ASN A 159 32.02 -11.48 -4.84
N TYR A 160 31.41 -10.84 -5.83
CA TYR A 160 31.91 -10.81 -7.20
C TYR A 160 33.16 -9.92 -7.33
N MET A 161 33.21 -8.79 -6.63
CA MET A 161 34.35 -7.86 -6.66
C MET A 161 35.69 -8.52 -6.34
N ARG A 162 35.69 -9.53 -5.45
CA ARG A 162 36.89 -10.30 -5.07
C ARG A 162 37.39 -11.22 -6.19
N THR A 163 36.51 -11.59 -7.12
CA THR A 163 36.82 -12.49 -8.25
C THR A 163 37.26 -11.75 -9.51
N ILE A 164 37.04 -10.42 -9.58
CA ILE A 164 37.43 -9.61 -10.73
C ILE A 164 38.96 -9.41 -10.74
N VAL A 165 39.63 -10.02 -11.70
CA VAL A 165 41.08 -9.85 -11.92
C VAL A 165 41.39 -8.61 -12.77
N ASP A 166 40.44 -8.18 -13.60
CA ASP A 166 40.62 -7.03 -14.51
C ASP A 166 40.43 -5.68 -13.78
N LYS A 167 41.54 -4.97 -13.58
CA LYS A 167 41.57 -3.65 -12.93
C LYS A 167 40.74 -2.59 -13.66
N ARG A 168 40.58 -2.67 -14.98
CA ARG A 168 39.77 -1.71 -15.75
C ARG A 168 38.29 -1.89 -15.44
N ARG A 169 37.81 -3.14 -15.42
CA ARG A 169 36.43 -3.46 -15.02
C ARG A 169 36.14 -3.01 -13.60
N LEU A 170 37.10 -3.23 -12.71
CA LEU A 170 37.00 -2.85 -11.30
C LEU A 170 36.90 -1.31 -11.13
N GLN A 171 37.70 -0.54 -11.88
CA GLN A 171 37.59 0.92 -11.92
C GLN A 171 36.26 1.40 -12.50
N MET A 172 35.77 0.78 -13.57
CA MET A 172 34.47 1.13 -14.16
C MET A 172 33.31 0.93 -13.18
N ILE A 173 33.33 -0.17 -12.42
CA ILE A 173 32.31 -0.44 -11.40
C ILE A 173 32.30 0.69 -10.36
N TYR A 174 33.47 1.03 -9.78
CA TYR A 174 33.55 2.13 -8.81
C TYR A 174 33.12 3.48 -9.38
N GLN A 175 33.41 3.77 -10.64
CA GLN A 175 32.99 5.02 -11.30
C GLN A 175 31.47 5.16 -11.42
N TRP A 176 30.72 4.07 -11.37
CA TRP A 176 29.27 4.11 -11.57
C TRP A 176 28.47 3.92 -10.31
N LEU A 177 29.10 3.55 -9.20
CA LEU A 177 28.50 3.59 -7.88
C LEU A 177 28.39 5.04 -7.41
N SER A 178 27.34 5.34 -6.65
CA SER A 178 27.25 6.60 -5.92
C SER A 178 28.29 6.63 -4.79
N GLU A 179 28.49 7.80 -4.19
CA GLU A 179 29.43 7.94 -3.07
C GLU A 179 29.03 7.05 -1.88
N ASP A 180 27.73 6.99 -1.57
CA ASP A 180 27.21 6.15 -0.48
C ASP A 180 27.32 4.66 -0.80
N GLU A 181 27.04 4.26 -2.05
CA GLU A 181 27.23 2.88 -2.52
C GLU A 181 28.71 2.48 -2.46
N THR A 182 29.62 3.37 -2.84
CA THR A 182 31.07 3.13 -2.79
C THR A 182 31.55 2.98 -1.35
N ARG A 183 31.09 3.87 -0.46
CA ARG A 183 31.42 3.81 0.97
C ARG A 183 30.92 2.51 1.60
N TYR A 184 29.71 2.09 1.26
CA TYR A 184 29.13 0.84 1.73
C TYR A 184 29.85 -0.39 1.16
N LEU A 185 30.21 -0.38 -0.13
CA LEU A 185 30.98 -1.46 -0.75
C LEU A 185 32.34 -1.65 -0.04
N HIS A 186 33.06 -0.56 0.24
CA HIS A 186 34.32 -0.63 0.99
C HIS A 186 34.13 -1.22 2.38
N TYR A 187 33.04 -0.85 3.07
CA TYR A 187 32.67 -1.45 4.36
C TYR A 187 32.42 -2.96 4.24
N CYS A 188 31.61 -3.41 3.28
CA CYS A 188 31.30 -4.83 3.05
C CYS A 188 32.54 -5.65 2.67
N VAL A 189 33.42 -5.12 1.81
CA VAL A 189 34.68 -5.77 1.43
C VAL A 189 35.56 -5.99 2.67
N ALA A 190 35.64 -4.99 3.56
CA ALA A 190 36.45 -5.03 4.77
C ALA A 190 35.88 -5.95 5.86
N GLN A 191 34.56 -6.02 6.01
CA GLN A 191 33.89 -6.81 7.05
C GLN A 191 33.88 -8.32 6.82
N ASN A 192 34.34 -8.80 5.65
CA ASN A 192 34.40 -10.22 5.29
C ASN A 192 33.11 -10.99 5.66
N GLU A 193 31.98 -10.35 5.39
CA GLU A 193 30.68 -10.77 5.88
C GLU A 193 30.33 -12.15 5.28
N LYS A 194 30.08 -13.14 6.14
CA LYS A 194 29.84 -14.54 5.76
C LYS A 194 28.41 -14.79 5.28
N LEU A 195 27.74 -13.78 4.73
CA LEU A 195 26.44 -13.98 4.10
C LEU A 195 26.67 -14.68 2.76
N LYS A 196 26.44 -16.00 2.74
CA LYS A 196 26.48 -16.80 1.51
C LYS A 196 25.24 -16.52 0.67
N LEU A 197 25.24 -15.36 0.03
CA LEU A 197 24.26 -15.02 -1.00
C LEU A 197 24.79 -15.54 -2.36
N PRO A 198 23.92 -16.03 -3.26
CA PRO A 198 24.34 -16.43 -4.60
C PRO A 198 25.02 -15.24 -5.29
N PRO A 199 26.25 -15.39 -5.82
CA PRO A 199 26.98 -14.27 -6.39
C PRO A 199 26.24 -13.69 -7.61
N ILE A 200 26.30 -12.37 -7.77
CA ILE A 200 25.88 -11.73 -9.02
C ILE A 200 26.85 -12.19 -10.10
N ASP A 201 26.34 -12.92 -11.09
CA ASP A 201 27.14 -13.36 -12.23
C ASP A 201 27.23 -12.25 -13.27
N LEU A 202 28.38 -11.56 -13.30
CA LEU A 202 28.70 -10.57 -14.33
C LEU A 202 29.73 -11.12 -15.34
N THR A 203 29.89 -12.44 -15.47
CA THR A 203 30.88 -13.05 -16.39
C THR A 203 30.67 -12.62 -17.85
N HIS A 204 29.40 -12.46 -18.25
CA HIS A 204 29.00 -12.04 -19.60
C HIS A 204 28.69 -10.53 -19.72
N TRP A 205 28.94 -9.75 -18.67
CA TRP A 205 28.62 -8.34 -18.69
C TRP A 205 29.56 -7.55 -19.61
N SER A 206 28.98 -6.75 -20.51
CA SER A 206 29.67 -6.11 -21.64
C SER A 206 30.32 -4.76 -21.31
N GLY A 207 30.25 -4.29 -20.07
CA GLY A 207 30.77 -2.96 -19.71
C GLY A 207 29.77 -1.83 -19.94
N ASP A 208 28.47 -2.12 -19.99
CA ASP A 208 27.42 -1.09 -20.05
C ASP A 208 26.86 -0.71 -18.66
N ARG A 209 26.64 0.59 -18.44
CA ARG A 209 26.20 1.14 -17.15
C ARG A 209 24.77 0.75 -16.79
N GLN A 210 23.89 0.73 -17.79
CA GLN A 210 22.47 0.51 -17.56
C GLN A 210 22.22 -0.95 -17.16
N THR A 211 22.84 -1.88 -17.88
CA THR A 211 22.80 -3.32 -17.55
C THR A 211 23.38 -3.63 -16.17
N LEU A 212 24.44 -2.93 -15.74
CA LEU A 212 24.96 -3.08 -14.37
C LEU A 212 23.96 -2.58 -13.33
N ARG A 213 23.36 -1.40 -13.55
CA ARG A 213 22.37 -0.83 -12.63
C ARG A 213 21.13 -1.70 -12.51
N GLU A 214 20.67 -2.26 -13.62
CA GLU A 214 19.55 -3.22 -13.64
C GLU A 214 19.91 -4.49 -12.85
N ALA A 215 21.10 -5.07 -13.07
CA ALA A 215 21.55 -6.26 -12.35
C ALA A 215 21.64 -6.05 -10.82
N ILE A 216 22.12 -4.88 -10.39
CA ILE A 216 22.18 -4.49 -8.97
C ILE A 216 20.76 -4.33 -8.40
N THR A 217 19.88 -3.63 -9.13
CA THR A 217 18.51 -3.31 -8.66
C THR A 217 17.58 -4.52 -8.66
N LEU A 218 17.78 -5.48 -9.57
CA LEU A 218 16.96 -6.71 -9.66
C LEU A 218 17.23 -7.71 -8.51
N ARG A 219 18.39 -7.59 -7.85
CA ARG A 219 18.82 -8.48 -6.76
C ARG A 219 18.47 -7.95 -5.37
N GLY A 220 18.55 -6.63 -5.16
CA GLY A 220 18.12 -5.95 -3.93
C GLY A 220 16.62 -5.74 -3.83
#